data_AF-W7L1Q6-F1
#
_entry.id   AF-W7L1Q6-F1
#
_cell.length_a   1.000
_cell.length_b   1.000
_cell.length_c   1.000
_cell.angle_alpha   90.00
_cell.angle_beta   90.00
_cell.angle_gamma   90.00
#
_symmetry.space_group_name_H-M   'P 1'
#
loop_
_entity.id
_entity.type
_entity.pdbx_description
1 polymer ?
#
loop_
_entity_poly.entity_id
_entity_poly.type
_entity_poly.pdbx_seq_one_letter_code
_entity_poly.pdbx_strand_id
1 'polypeptide(L)'
;MKITGGVLIGFIFGFVLSLCLSFLFMVAAQGLAGGFTSLAGERWIYYATFPPVTITFSILGFYFARQENVSNKKLWFLSLISALFNSLYSGTIGALFGEYAVRGGSLRTYTASGAAGVNVEGVLIWGTFYAFILLPLTVPLARLLIGAFFELLKKFKIAKCTP
;
A
#
# COMPACT_ATOMS: atom_id res chain seq x y z
N MET A 1 2.35 27.31 0.29
CA MET A 1 1.65 26.59 1.38
C MET A 1 0.76 25.43 0.89
N LYS A 2 -0.09 25.60 -0.14
CA LYS A 2 -1.03 24.53 -0.56
C LYS A 2 -0.36 23.21 -0.98
N ILE A 3 0.76 23.27 -1.68
CA ILE A 3 1.50 22.06 -2.12
C ILE A 3 2.05 21.30 -0.91
N THR A 4 2.75 22.00 0.01
CA THR A 4 3.28 21.41 1.24
C THR A 4 2.16 20.82 2.10
N GLY A 5 1.02 21.50 2.19
CA GLY A 5 -0.17 20.97 2.87
C GLY A 5 -0.72 19.71 2.20
N GLY A 6 -0.80 19.67 0.87
CA GLY A 6 -1.25 18.48 0.14
C GLY A 6 -0.33 17.28 0.34
N VAL A 7 0.99 17.49 0.30
CA VAL A 7 1.99 16.45 0.62
C VAL A 7 1.82 15.95 2.05
N LEU A 8 1.68 16.86 3.02
CA LEU A 8 1.53 16.50 4.43
C LEU A 8 0.23 15.72 4.70
N ILE A 9 -0.91 16.17 4.17
CA ILE A 9 -2.17 15.43 4.29
C ILE A 9 -2.07 14.08 3.56
N GLY A 10 -1.41 14.04 2.40
CA GLY A 10 -1.12 12.79 1.68
C GLY A 10 -0.29 11.81 2.49
N PHE A 11 0.75 12.29 3.17
CA PHE A 11 1.58 11.50 4.07
C PHE A 11 0.76 10.92 5.23
N ILE A 12 0.00 11.77 5.94
CA ILE A 12 -0.83 11.34 7.07
C ILE A 12 -1.90 10.34 6.62
N PHE A 13 -2.59 10.64 5.52
CA PHE A 13 -3.62 9.77 4.96
C PHE A 13 -3.03 8.41 4.55
N GLY A 14 -1.91 8.42 3.84
CA GLY A 14 -1.22 7.20 3.41
C GLY A 14 -0.71 6.39 4.60
N PHE A 15 -0.17 7.03 5.64
CA PHE A 15 0.25 6.36 6.87
C PHE A 15 -0.92 5.65 7.54
N VAL A 16 -2.01 6.37 7.85
CA VAL A 16 -3.20 5.79 8.50
C VAL A 16 -3.80 4.67 7.65
N LEU A 17 -3.92 4.89 6.33
CA LEU A 17 -4.45 3.89 5.41
C LEU A 17 -3.57 2.64 5.36
N SER A 18 -2.24 2.77 5.38
CA SER A 18 -1.33 1.63 5.38
C SER A 18 -1.49 0.75 6.62
N LEU A 19 -1.73 1.36 7.80
CA LEU A 19 -2.01 0.63 9.03
C LEU A 19 -3.36 -0.12 8.93
N CYS A 20 -4.40 0.53 8.40
CA CYS A 20 -5.70 -0.09 8.18
C CYS A 20 -5.62 -1.25 7.19
N LEU A 21 -4.95 -1.06 6.05
CA LEU A 21 -4.78 -2.10 5.04
C LEU A 21 -3.96 -3.27 5.59
N SER A 22 -2.86 -2.99 6.28
CA SER A 22 -2.03 -4.04 6.90
C SER A 22 -2.83 -4.88 7.89
N PHE A 23 -3.64 -4.22 8.72
CA PHE A 23 -4.50 -4.90 9.68
C PHE A 23 -5.52 -5.79 8.97
N LEU A 24 -6.21 -5.28 7.94
CA LEU A 24 -7.17 -6.07 7.15
C LEU A 24 -6.50 -7.27 6.47
N PHE A 25 -5.30 -7.08 5.89
CA PHE A 25 -4.57 -8.17 5.26
C PHE A 25 -4.10 -9.22 6.26
N MET A 26 -3.60 -8.81 7.43
CA MET A 26 -3.22 -9.73 8.51
C MET A 26 -4.43 -10.57 8.95
N VAL A 27 -5.58 -9.93 9.15
CA VAL A 27 -6.83 -10.58 9.56
C VAL A 27 -7.29 -11.59 8.49
N ALA A 28 -7.25 -11.19 7.23
CA ALA A 28 -7.60 -12.06 6.11
C ALA A 28 -6.62 -13.24 5.97
N ALA A 29 -5.31 -13.00 6.05
CA ALA A 29 -4.28 -14.03 5.90
C ALA A 29 -4.40 -15.10 6.99
N GLN A 30 -4.52 -14.71 8.26
CA GLN A 30 -4.69 -15.66 9.36
C GLN A 30 -6.03 -16.39 9.30
N GLY A 31 -7.11 -15.70 8.93
CA GLY A 31 -8.41 -16.33 8.73
C GLY A 31 -8.37 -17.43 7.67
N LEU A 32 -7.68 -17.17 6.55
CA LEU A 32 -7.49 -18.16 5.48
C LEU A 32 -6.51 -19.27 5.86
N ALA A 33 -5.53 -19.00 6.73
CA ALA A 33 -4.54 -19.96 7.20
C ALA A 33 -5.05 -20.91 8.31
N GLY A 34 -6.35 -20.85 8.66
CA GLY A 34 -6.96 -21.78 9.61
C GLY A 34 -7.27 -21.19 11.00
N GLY A 35 -7.16 -19.88 11.18
CA GLY A 35 -7.66 -19.18 12.37
C GLY A 35 -6.73 -18.08 12.89
N PHE A 36 -7.28 -17.21 13.76
CA PHE A 36 -6.53 -16.13 14.39
C PHE A 36 -5.61 -16.68 15.48
N THR A 37 -4.31 -16.63 15.23
CA THR A 37 -3.29 -17.10 16.19
C THR A 37 -2.67 -15.93 16.95
N SER A 38 -2.57 -14.74 16.34
CA SER A 38 -1.98 -13.56 17.00
C SER A 38 -2.25 -12.26 16.26
N LEU A 39 -2.55 -11.17 16.98
CA LEU A 39 -2.60 -9.81 16.42
C LEU A 39 -1.22 -9.28 15.95
N ALA A 40 -0.19 -10.09 16.09
CA ALA A 40 1.19 -9.79 15.78
C ALA A 40 1.85 -10.86 14.88
N GLY A 41 1.08 -11.83 14.37
CA GLY A 41 1.61 -12.94 13.56
C GLY A 41 2.28 -12.45 12.26
N GLU A 42 1.61 -11.57 11.52
CA GLU A 42 2.05 -11.12 10.19
C GLU A 42 2.60 -9.69 10.20
N ARG A 43 3.48 -9.38 11.18
CA ARG A 43 4.06 -8.02 11.35
C ARG A 43 4.79 -7.51 10.10
N TRP A 44 5.31 -8.40 9.27
CA TRP A 44 6.03 -8.04 8.05
C TRP A 44 5.15 -7.27 7.06
N ILE A 45 3.83 -7.51 7.07
CA ILE A 45 2.85 -6.83 6.18
C ILE A 45 2.86 -5.30 6.43
N TYR A 46 3.04 -4.89 7.69
CA TYR A 46 3.11 -3.47 8.04
C TYR A 46 4.32 -2.79 7.39
N TYR A 47 5.48 -3.44 7.42
CA TYR A 47 6.69 -2.95 6.76
C TYR A 47 6.57 -3.00 5.23
N ALA A 48 5.85 -3.98 4.69
CA ALA A 48 5.67 -4.15 3.25
C ALA A 48 4.78 -3.06 2.62
N THR A 49 3.70 -2.68 3.31
CA THR A 49 2.68 -1.76 2.76
C THR A 49 2.90 -0.30 3.16
N PHE A 50 3.53 -0.03 4.31
CA PHE A 50 3.72 1.35 4.80
C PHE A 50 4.47 2.25 3.81
N PRO A 51 5.67 1.90 3.31
CA PRO A 51 6.41 2.75 2.39
C PRO A 51 5.65 3.07 1.09
N PRO A 52 5.16 2.08 0.31
CA PRO A 52 4.57 2.37 -0.99
C PRO A 52 3.25 3.14 -0.86
N VAL A 53 2.41 2.84 0.13
CA VAL A 53 1.11 3.51 0.30
C VAL A 53 1.32 4.97 0.72
N THR A 54 2.23 5.21 1.68
CA THR A 54 2.54 6.56 2.15
C THR A 54 3.14 7.43 1.03
N ILE A 55 4.06 6.88 0.25
CA ILE A 55 4.65 7.57 -0.91
C ILE A 55 3.56 7.87 -1.95
N THR A 56 2.72 6.89 -2.27
CA THR A 56 1.62 7.05 -3.25
C THR A 56 0.73 8.23 -2.89
N PHE A 57 0.22 8.29 -1.66
CA PHE A 57 -0.70 9.36 -1.26
C PHE A 57 0.01 10.70 -1.07
N SER A 58 1.29 10.72 -0.73
CA SER A 58 2.10 11.95 -0.72
C SER A 58 2.24 12.54 -2.14
N ILE A 59 2.52 11.69 -3.15
CA ILE A 59 2.61 12.11 -4.56
C ILE A 59 1.24 12.54 -5.09
N LEU A 60 0.18 11.81 -4.78
CA LEU A 60 -1.18 12.20 -5.15
C LEU A 60 -1.58 13.52 -4.49
N GLY A 61 -1.21 13.73 -3.22
CA GLY A 61 -1.45 14.97 -2.50
C GLY A 61 -0.74 16.16 -3.15
N PHE A 62 0.52 15.97 -3.55
CA PHE A 62 1.27 16.95 -4.35
C PHE A 62 0.57 17.26 -5.67
N TYR A 63 0.15 16.23 -6.40
CA TYR A 63 -0.50 16.36 -7.70
C TYR A 63 -1.84 17.09 -7.61
N PHE A 64 -2.72 16.65 -6.70
CA PHE A 64 -4.05 17.22 -6.51
C PHE A 64 -4.03 18.64 -5.93
N ALA A 65 -3.02 19.00 -5.13
CA ALA A 65 -2.87 20.38 -4.66
C ALA A 65 -2.63 21.40 -5.79
N ARG A 66 -2.28 20.94 -7.00
CA ARG A 66 -2.04 21.80 -8.18
C ARG A 66 -3.20 21.79 -9.18
N GLN A 67 -4.15 20.87 -9.04
CA GLN A 67 -5.23 20.69 -10.00
C GLN A 67 -6.55 21.23 -9.42
N GLU A 68 -7.29 22.00 -10.20
CA GLU A 68 -8.63 22.47 -9.82
C GLU A 68 -9.66 21.36 -10.01
N ASN A 69 -9.55 20.64 -11.14
CA ASN A 69 -10.40 19.51 -11.48
C ASN A 69 -9.58 18.39 -12.09
N VAL A 70 -9.93 17.15 -11.75
CA VAL A 70 -9.32 15.95 -12.31
C VAL A 70 -10.42 15.14 -12.98
N SER A 71 -10.27 14.87 -14.27
CA SER A 71 -11.28 14.12 -15.02
C SER A 71 -11.37 12.67 -14.52
N ASN A 72 -12.55 12.06 -14.64
CA ASN A 72 -12.76 10.68 -14.21
C ASN A 72 -11.80 9.70 -14.88
N LYS A 73 -11.50 9.90 -16.18
CA LYS A 73 -10.51 9.09 -16.93
C LYS A 73 -9.11 9.17 -16.29
N LYS A 74 -8.68 10.36 -15.85
CA LYS A 74 -7.39 10.54 -15.15
C LYS A 74 -7.41 9.86 -13.78
N LEU A 75 -8.51 9.94 -13.03
CA LEU A 75 -8.63 9.24 -11.74
C LEU A 75 -8.51 7.72 -11.91
N TRP A 76 -9.15 7.14 -12.92
CA TRP A 76 -8.99 5.71 -13.23
C TRP A 76 -7.56 5.34 -13.59
N PHE A 77 -6.89 6.16 -14.40
CA PHE A 77 -5.49 5.92 -14.75
C PHE A 77 -4.55 6.02 -13.54
N LEU A 78 -4.74 7.02 -12.68
CA LEU A 78 -4.00 7.12 -11.41
C LEU A 78 -4.28 5.92 -10.51
N SER A 79 -5.53 5.45 -10.45
CA SER A 79 -5.91 4.27 -9.69
C SER A 79 -5.24 3.01 -10.19
N LEU A 80 -5.15 2.83 -11.51
CA LEU A 80 -4.44 1.71 -12.13
C LEU A 80 -2.96 1.69 -11.74
N ILE A 81 -2.26 2.82 -11.92
CA ILE A 81 -0.83 2.92 -11.60
C ILE A 81 -0.60 2.75 -10.10
N SER A 82 -1.39 3.43 -9.27
CA SER A 82 -1.26 3.32 -7.81
C SER A 82 -1.55 1.91 -7.32
N ALA A 83 -2.59 1.25 -7.81
CA ALA A 83 -2.92 -0.13 -7.43
C ALA A 83 -1.79 -1.09 -7.83
N LEU A 84 -1.30 -0.98 -9.07
CA LEU A 84 -0.21 -1.81 -9.57
C LEU A 84 1.08 -1.58 -8.77
N PHE A 85 1.49 -0.32 -8.57
CA PHE A 85 2.69 0.03 -7.81
C PHE A 85 2.62 -0.49 -6.38
N ASN A 86 1.54 -0.22 -5.65
CA ASN A 86 1.40 -0.66 -4.26
C ASN A 86 1.37 -2.18 -4.14
N SER A 87 0.64 -2.86 -5.02
CA SER A 87 0.53 -4.33 -5.00
C SER A 87 1.86 -4.98 -5.36
N LEU A 88 2.53 -4.51 -6.42
CA LEU A 88 3.80 -5.05 -6.86
C LEU A 88 4.90 -4.81 -5.82
N TYR A 89 5.03 -3.59 -5.29
CA TYR A 89 6.02 -3.28 -4.27
C TYR A 89 5.78 -4.12 -3.01
N SER A 90 4.56 -4.08 -2.47
CA SER A 90 4.25 -4.77 -1.20
C SER A 90 4.38 -6.28 -1.34
N GLY A 91 3.96 -6.86 -2.48
CA GLY A 91 4.03 -8.29 -2.74
C GLY A 91 5.42 -8.81 -3.08
N THR A 92 6.38 -7.94 -3.39
CA THR A 92 7.75 -8.35 -3.79
C THR A 92 8.80 -7.81 -2.80
N ILE A 93 9.38 -6.65 -3.09
CA ILE A 93 10.47 -6.04 -2.32
C ILE A 93 10.00 -5.72 -0.90
N GLY A 94 8.79 -5.21 -0.75
CA GLY A 94 8.18 -4.90 0.54
C GLY A 94 8.04 -6.13 1.42
N ALA A 95 7.56 -7.26 0.87
CA ALA A 95 7.44 -8.52 1.60
C ALA A 95 8.81 -9.03 2.07
N LEU A 96 9.81 -9.07 1.19
CA LEU A 96 11.17 -9.49 1.54
C LEU A 96 11.81 -8.59 2.60
N PHE A 97 11.64 -7.27 2.47
CA PHE A 97 12.16 -6.31 3.43
C PHE A 97 11.44 -6.41 4.77
N GLY A 98 10.12 -6.61 4.77
CA GLY A 98 9.34 -6.78 5.99
C GLY A 98 9.73 -8.05 6.75
N GLU A 99 9.91 -9.15 6.04
CA GLU A 99 10.41 -10.40 6.62
C GLU A 99 11.82 -10.22 7.21
N TYR A 100 12.72 -9.59 6.45
CA TYR A 100 14.06 -9.23 6.94
C TYR A 100 14.01 -8.40 8.23
N ALA A 101 13.15 -7.38 8.28
CA ALA A 101 13.02 -6.49 9.43
C ALA A 101 12.48 -7.22 10.67
N VAL A 102 11.44 -8.05 10.51
CA VAL A 102 10.85 -8.84 11.61
C VAL A 102 11.83 -9.88 12.15
N ARG A 103 12.73 -10.38 11.31
CA ARG A 103 13.74 -11.39 11.67
C ARG A 103 15.05 -10.79 12.18
N GLY A 104 15.08 -9.51 12.54
CA GLY A 104 16.28 -8.86 13.10
C GLY A 104 17.44 -8.77 12.12
N GLY A 105 17.16 -8.70 10.82
CA GLY A 105 18.17 -8.57 9.78
C GLY A 105 18.78 -9.88 9.28
N SER A 106 18.17 -11.03 9.62
CA SER A 106 18.59 -12.32 9.05
C SER A 106 17.99 -12.54 7.66
N LEU A 107 18.86 -12.79 6.68
CA LEU A 107 18.44 -13.27 5.36
C LEU A 107 18.19 -14.80 5.31
N ARG A 108 18.25 -15.46 6.47
CA ARG A 108 18.15 -16.92 6.62
C ARG A 108 17.05 -17.30 7.62
N THR A 109 16.16 -18.19 7.20
CA THR A 109 15.27 -19.00 8.02
C THR A 109 16.03 -20.26 8.43
N TYR A 110 16.19 -20.54 9.72
CA TYR A 110 16.68 -21.83 10.15
C TYR A 110 15.51 -22.81 10.24
N THR A 111 15.50 -23.81 9.37
CA THR A 111 14.54 -24.91 9.36
C THR A 111 15.20 -26.17 9.93
N ALA A 112 14.39 -27.19 10.25
CA ALA A 112 14.91 -28.49 10.70
C ALA A 112 15.87 -29.16 9.69
N SER A 113 15.86 -28.72 8.43
CA SER A 113 16.68 -29.21 7.33
C SER A 113 17.87 -28.31 6.96
N GLY A 114 18.09 -27.18 7.64
CA GLY A 114 19.22 -26.28 7.39
C GLY A 114 18.85 -24.79 7.39
N ALA A 115 19.61 -23.96 6.68
CA ALA A 115 19.32 -22.54 6.52
C ALA A 115 18.70 -22.28 5.13
N ALA A 116 17.47 -21.79 5.09
CA ALA A 116 16.73 -21.43 3.89
C ALA A 116 16.74 -19.89 3.73
N GLY A 117 16.95 -19.34 2.54
CA GLY A 117 16.86 -17.88 2.31
C GLY A 117 15.46 -17.28 2.56
N VAL A 118 15.36 -15.96 2.69
CA VAL A 118 14.03 -15.28 2.84
C VAL A 118 13.18 -15.38 1.57
N ASN A 119 13.79 -15.64 0.41
CA ASN A 119 13.12 -15.82 -0.89
C ASN A 119 12.94 -17.30 -1.27
N VAL A 120 12.76 -18.19 -0.29
CA VAL A 120 12.72 -19.65 -0.56
C VAL A 120 11.45 -20.11 -1.29
N GLU A 121 10.41 -19.28 -1.32
CA GLU A 121 9.13 -19.64 -1.93
C GLU A 121 8.82 -18.87 -3.22
N GLY A 122 9.80 -18.19 -3.81
CA GLY A 122 9.59 -17.44 -5.06
C GLY A 122 8.70 -16.21 -4.87
N VAL A 123 8.83 -15.52 -3.73
CA VAL A 123 8.09 -14.29 -3.35
C VAL A 123 8.11 -13.25 -4.46
N LEU A 124 9.24 -13.06 -5.14
CA LEU A 124 9.34 -12.11 -6.26
C LEU A 124 8.44 -12.52 -7.45
N ILE A 125 8.38 -13.81 -7.76
CA ILE A 125 7.60 -14.34 -8.88
C ILE A 125 6.11 -14.31 -8.53
N TRP A 126 5.74 -14.91 -7.40
CA TRP A 126 4.34 -14.97 -6.95
C TRP A 126 3.77 -13.60 -6.62
N GLY A 127 4.54 -12.73 -5.96
CA GLY A 127 4.15 -11.35 -5.71
C GLY A 127 3.85 -10.57 -6.98
N THR A 128 4.62 -10.82 -8.04
CA THR A 128 4.35 -10.24 -9.36
C THR A 128 3.06 -10.79 -9.94
N PHE A 129 2.87 -12.12 -9.98
CA PHE A 129 1.63 -12.72 -10.49
C PHE A 129 0.39 -12.23 -9.75
N TYR A 130 0.42 -12.23 -8.41
CA TYR A 130 -0.69 -11.76 -7.60
C TYR A 130 -0.99 -10.26 -7.82
N ALA A 131 0.03 -9.42 -8.00
CA ALA A 131 -0.17 -8.01 -8.29
C ALA A 131 -0.99 -7.78 -9.58
N PHE A 132 -0.77 -8.59 -10.62
CA PHE A 132 -1.54 -8.51 -11.86
C PHE A 132 -2.91 -9.17 -11.77
N ILE A 133 -2.98 -10.37 -11.20
CA ILE A 133 -4.24 -11.13 -11.05
C ILE A 133 -5.26 -10.35 -10.22
N LEU A 134 -4.80 -9.60 -9.22
CA LEU A 134 -5.68 -8.83 -8.33
C LEU A 134 -6.05 -7.45 -8.87
N LEU A 135 -5.52 -6.99 -10.02
CA LEU A 135 -5.88 -5.68 -10.60
C LEU A 135 -7.38 -5.44 -10.76
N PRO A 136 -8.20 -6.41 -11.24
CA PRO A 136 -9.64 -6.21 -11.34
C PRO A 136 -10.31 -5.85 -10.02
N LEU A 137 -9.71 -6.20 -8.88
CA LEU A 137 -10.18 -5.86 -7.54
C LEU A 137 -9.48 -4.63 -6.97
N THR A 138 -8.15 -4.55 -7.09
CA THR A 138 -7.35 -3.48 -6.47
C THR A 138 -7.53 -2.13 -7.18
N VAL A 139 -7.80 -2.12 -8.49
CA VAL A 139 -8.01 -0.87 -9.23
C VAL A 139 -9.32 -0.17 -8.84
N PRO A 140 -10.49 -0.85 -8.79
CA PRO A 140 -11.71 -0.23 -8.25
C PRO A 140 -11.55 0.24 -6.80
N LEU A 141 -10.88 -0.54 -5.95
CA LEU A 141 -10.63 -0.15 -4.56
C LEU A 141 -9.75 1.10 -4.47
N ALA A 142 -8.66 1.15 -5.24
CA ALA A 142 -7.81 2.34 -5.35
C ALA A 142 -8.61 3.53 -5.87
N ARG A 143 -9.54 3.33 -6.82
CA ARG A 143 -10.40 4.41 -7.34
C ARG A 143 -11.30 5.00 -6.27
N LEU A 144 -11.85 4.18 -5.39
CA LEU A 144 -12.65 4.64 -4.25
C LEU A 144 -11.79 5.42 -3.26
N LEU A 145 -10.63 4.88 -2.88
CA LEU A 145 -9.72 5.51 -1.92
C LEU A 145 -9.16 6.85 -2.44
N ILE A 146 -8.71 6.89 -3.69
CA ILE A 146 -8.21 8.11 -4.34
C ILE A 146 -9.33 9.14 -4.50
N GLY A 147 -10.55 8.70 -4.82
CA GLY A 147 -11.71 9.58 -4.89
C GLY A 147 -12.03 10.22 -3.53
N ALA A 148 -12.09 9.41 -2.47
CA ALA A 148 -12.31 9.89 -1.11
C ALA A 148 -11.21 10.86 -0.66
N PHE A 149 -9.95 10.57 -0.98
CA PHE A 149 -8.81 11.43 -0.69
C PHE A 149 -8.88 12.76 -1.46
N PHE A 150 -9.28 12.76 -2.73
CA PHE A 150 -9.44 13.98 -3.51
C PHE A 150 -10.53 14.89 -2.92
N GLU A 151 -11.67 14.33 -2.52
CA GLU A 151 -12.73 15.07 -1.84
C GLU A 151 -12.29 15.59 -0.45
N LEU A 152 -11.47 14.83 0.27
CA LEU A 152 -10.86 15.28 1.53
C LEU A 152 -10.00 16.54 1.32
N LEU A 153 -9.14 16.54 0.30
CA LEU A 153 -8.28 17.68 -0.02
C LEU A 153 -9.08 18.94 -0.42
N LYS A 154 -10.22 18.76 -1.09
CA LYS A 154 -11.15 19.86 -1.39
C LYS A 154 -11.76 20.45 -0.12
N LYS A 155 -12.21 19.61 0.82
CA LYS A 155 -12.75 20.06 2.11
C LYS A 155 -11.76 20.90 2.91
N PHE A 156 -10.48 20.54 2.88
CA PHE A 156 -9.41 21.33 3.51
C PHE A 156 -8.97 22.56 2.70
N LYS A 157 -9.66 22.90 1.60
CA LYS A 157 -9.32 24.01 0.68
C LYS A 157 -7.89 23.93 0.12
N ILE A 158 -7.32 22.73 0.13
CA ILE A 158 -5.98 22.46 -0.41
C ILE A 158 -6.09 22.31 -1.93
N ALA A 159 -7.05 21.53 -2.40
CA ALA A 159 -7.49 21.58 -3.78
C ALA A 159 -8.32 22.85 -4.00
N LYS A 160 -8.21 23.48 -5.17
CA LYS A 160 -9.01 24.67 -5.49
C LYS A 160 -10.45 24.23 -5.79
N CYS A 161 -11.42 24.77 -5.06
CA CYS A 161 -12.85 24.72 -5.40
C CYS A 161 -13.26 26.05 -6.01
N THR A 162 -14.04 26.03 -7.10
CA THR A 162 -14.82 27.20 -7.52
C THR A 162 -16.09 27.31 -6.66
N PRO A 163 -16.61 28.53 -6.43
CA PRO A 163 -17.91 28.77 -5.81
C PRO A 163 -19.06 28.18 -6.64
#